data_AF-A0A1J5DEK3-F1
#
_entry.id   AF-A0A1J5DEK3-F1
#
_cell.length_a   1.000
_cell.length_b   1.000
_cell.length_c   1.000
_cell.angle_alpha   90.00
_cell.angle_beta   90.00
_cell.angle_gamma   90.00
#
_symmetry.space_group_name_H-M   'P 1'
#
loop_
_entity.id
_entity.type
_entity.pdbx_description
1 polymer ?
#
loop_
_entity_poly.entity_id
_entity_poly.type
_entity_poly.pdbx_seq_one_letter_code
_entity_poly.pdbx_strand_id
1 'polypeptide(L)'
;MEENVYKLCSSCKRGIPFDTKYWVCSVSTCNTKRMGLFFCSVRCWDAHLPEMRHREKWAVEKRSPTRAQHQAALAELADKEARQTAAATKDALPKRVAGASADDAEDLSDEILIVASRLKDYVTDHFALRTSDSVLVALSELVRGLISDAVDRAALDGRKTVMGRDLKKAVLPPKGEVLIVVSRLKKYIKVLSGMNTSNDVVEVLSDHVRIETNAASKRALQAKRETLFARDYQEEP
;
A
#
# COMPACT_ATOMS: atom_id res chain seq x y z
N MET A 1 39.93 -17.11 -3.29
CA MET A 1 40.07 -16.02 -2.29
C MET A 1 39.16 -14.86 -2.70
N GLU A 2 37.86 -14.97 -2.43
CA GLU A 2 36.84 -13.96 -2.79
C GLU A 2 35.90 -13.66 -1.60
N GLU A 3 36.40 -13.76 -0.37
CA GLU A 3 35.56 -13.80 0.85
C GLU A 3 35.41 -12.49 1.62
N ASN A 4 35.81 -11.35 1.02
CA ASN A 4 35.77 -10.05 1.71
C ASN A 4 35.14 -8.93 0.86
N VAL A 5 34.10 -9.26 0.08
CA VAL A 5 33.38 -8.30 -0.77
C VAL A 5 32.05 -7.94 -0.12
N TYR A 6 31.83 -6.64 0.11
CA TYR A 6 30.56 -6.10 0.59
C TYR A 6 29.52 -6.01 -0.53
N LYS A 7 29.88 -5.38 -1.67
CA LYS A 7 29.02 -5.20 -2.85
C LYS A 7 29.84 -5.16 -4.14
N LEU A 8 29.18 -5.30 -5.28
CA LEU A 8 29.82 -5.11 -6.59
C LEU A 8 29.60 -3.67 -7.09
N CYS A 9 30.62 -3.09 -7.71
CA CYS A 9 30.51 -1.82 -8.39
C CYS A 9 29.60 -1.97 -9.62
N SER A 10 28.62 -1.08 -9.77
CA SER A 10 27.61 -1.17 -10.83
C SER A 10 28.18 -0.85 -12.21
N SER A 11 29.28 -0.08 -12.27
CA SER A 11 29.94 0.30 -13.52
C SER A 11 31.02 -0.70 -13.96
N CYS A 12 31.95 -1.05 -13.06
CA CYS A 12 33.09 -1.89 -13.42
C CYS A 12 33.04 -3.33 -12.87
N LYS A 13 31.96 -3.70 -12.16
CA LYS A 13 31.73 -5.03 -11.55
C LYS A 13 32.81 -5.50 -10.57
N ARG A 14 33.78 -4.65 -10.21
CA ARG A 14 34.77 -4.95 -9.16
C ARG A 14 34.11 -4.99 -7.79
N GLY A 15 34.57 -5.91 -6.94
CA GLY A 15 34.16 -6.00 -5.55
C GLY A 15 34.60 -4.78 -4.75
N ILE A 16 33.67 -4.22 -3.98
CA ILE A 16 33.89 -3.20 -2.97
C ILE A 16 34.14 -3.95 -1.66
N PRO A 17 35.35 -3.89 -1.08
CA PRO A 17 35.65 -4.58 0.16
C PRO A 17 35.00 -3.91 1.37
N PHE A 18 34.87 -4.66 2.48
CA PHE A 18 34.40 -4.13 3.76
C PHE A 18 35.36 -3.08 4.33
N ASP A 19 34.85 -2.20 5.20
CA ASP A 19 35.56 -1.05 5.79
C ASP A 19 36.23 -0.06 4.81
N THR A 20 35.80 -0.02 3.54
CA THR A 20 36.31 0.93 2.55
C THR A 20 35.31 1.99 2.15
N LYS A 21 35.83 3.07 1.55
CA LYS A 21 35.02 4.16 1.00
C LYS A 21 34.37 3.69 -0.30
N TYR A 22 33.08 3.97 -0.45
CA TYR A 22 32.33 3.75 -1.68
C TYR A 22 31.43 4.97 -1.95
N TRP A 23 30.96 5.08 -3.18
CA TRP A 23 30.16 6.21 -3.61
C TRP A 23 28.75 5.77 -3.98
N VAL A 24 27.79 6.62 -3.63
CA VAL A 24 26.38 6.46 -3.92
C VAL A 24 25.89 7.73 -4.61
N CYS A 25 24.92 7.61 -5.51
CA CYS A 25 24.32 8.78 -6.14
C CYS A 25 23.41 9.53 -5.15
N SER A 26 23.40 10.86 -5.18
CA SER A 26 22.46 11.64 -4.35
C SER A 26 20.99 11.41 -4.72
N VAL A 27 20.72 10.95 -5.94
CA VAL A 27 19.37 10.70 -6.45
C VAL A 27 18.75 9.45 -5.80
N SER A 28 17.59 9.61 -5.16
CA SER A 28 16.90 8.56 -4.41
C SER A 28 16.49 7.35 -5.27
N THR A 29 16.14 7.57 -6.54
CA THR A 29 15.75 6.50 -7.48
C THR A 29 16.89 5.52 -7.76
N CYS A 30 18.13 6.02 -7.83
CA CYS A 30 19.36 5.22 -7.95
C CYS A 30 19.69 4.42 -6.67
N ASN A 31 19.04 4.71 -5.55
CA ASN A 31 19.34 4.11 -4.23
C ASN A 31 18.26 3.14 -3.75
N THR A 32 17.26 2.85 -4.58
CA THR A 32 16.14 1.97 -4.23
C THR A 32 16.57 0.51 -4.08
N LYS A 33 15.78 -0.32 -3.37
CA LYS A 33 16.06 -1.76 -3.17
C LYS A 33 16.17 -2.54 -4.49
N ARG A 34 15.50 -2.08 -5.56
CA ARG A 34 15.52 -2.72 -6.89
C ARG A 34 16.70 -2.27 -7.76
N MET A 35 17.14 -1.03 -7.64
CA MET A 35 18.15 -0.43 -8.54
C MET A 35 19.39 0.12 -7.82
N GLY A 36 19.59 -0.22 -6.55
CA GLY A 36 20.64 0.35 -5.71
C GLY A 36 22.03 0.29 -6.35
N LEU A 37 22.50 1.43 -6.84
CA LEU A 37 23.79 1.55 -7.50
C LEU A 37 24.88 1.90 -6.49
N PHE A 38 25.94 1.10 -6.51
CA PHE A 38 27.15 1.30 -5.70
C PHE A 38 28.35 1.49 -6.63
N PHE A 39 29.24 2.42 -6.28
CA PHE A 39 30.42 2.74 -7.09
C PHE A 39 31.69 2.68 -6.26
N CYS A 40 32.75 2.10 -6.84
CA CYS A 40 34.06 2.01 -6.19
C CYS A 40 34.91 3.28 -6.33
N SER A 41 34.50 4.24 -7.15
CA SER A 41 35.21 5.52 -7.34
C SER A 41 34.30 6.57 -7.96
N VAL A 42 34.67 7.84 -7.85
CA VAL A 42 33.98 8.95 -8.52
C VAL A 42 33.94 8.75 -10.04
N ARG A 43 34.99 8.17 -10.65
CA ARG A 43 34.99 7.88 -12.10
C ARG A 43 33.96 6.81 -12.50
N CYS A 44 33.78 5.78 -11.66
CA CYS A 44 32.73 4.77 -11.87
C CYS A 44 31.33 5.36 -11.65
N TRP A 45 31.23 6.36 -10.78
CA TRP A 45 30.03 7.18 -10.67
C TRP A 45 29.86 8.03 -11.95
N ASP A 46 30.83 8.79 -12.44
CA ASP A 46 30.65 9.60 -13.67
C ASP A 46 30.21 8.77 -14.90
N ALA A 47 30.67 7.52 -14.99
CA ALA A 47 30.27 6.60 -16.06
C ALA A 47 28.76 6.27 -16.07
N HIS A 48 28.04 6.44 -14.96
CA HIS A 48 26.59 6.19 -14.91
C HIS A 48 25.76 7.40 -15.39
N LEU A 49 26.34 8.60 -15.49
CA LEU A 49 25.61 9.83 -15.82
C LEU A 49 25.00 9.85 -17.23
N PRO A 50 25.64 9.28 -18.27
CA PRO A 50 25.06 9.23 -19.62
C PRO A 50 23.82 8.32 -19.72
N GLU A 51 23.80 7.22 -18.97
CA GLU A 51 22.67 6.28 -18.96
C GLU A 51 21.46 6.83 -18.19
N MET A 52 21.71 7.66 -17.18
CA MET A 52 20.70 8.16 -16.26
C MET A 52 20.63 9.69 -16.35
N ARG A 53 19.66 10.21 -17.12
CA ARG A 53 19.44 11.64 -17.44
C ARG A 53 18.98 12.50 -16.24
N HIS A 54 19.59 12.36 -15.07
CA HIS A 54 19.36 13.26 -13.92
C HIS A 54 20.21 14.55 -14.04
N ARG A 55 19.65 15.69 -13.61
CA ARG A 55 20.16 17.06 -13.88
C ARG A 55 21.09 17.61 -12.79
N GLU A 56 20.77 17.39 -11.52
CA GLU A 56 21.55 17.85 -10.36
C GLU A 56 21.96 16.64 -9.52
N LYS A 57 23.17 16.13 -9.74
CA LYS A 57 23.67 14.94 -9.08
C LYS A 57 25.10 15.10 -8.60
N TRP A 58 25.41 14.48 -7.48
CA TRP A 58 26.77 14.38 -6.97
C TRP A 58 27.00 13.02 -6.31
N ALA A 59 28.28 12.68 -6.18
CA ALA A 59 28.71 11.47 -5.52
C ALA A 59 28.73 11.69 -4.00
N VAL A 60 27.92 10.92 -3.27
CA VAL A 60 27.93 10.91 -1.80
C VAL A 60 28.90 9.83 -1.34
N GLU A 61 29.94 10.24 -0.63
CA GLU A 61 30.89 9.31 -0.01
C GLU A 61 30.21 8.60 1.18
N LYS A 62 30.32 7.27 1.19
CA LYS A 62 29.91 6.42 2.31
C LYS A 62 31.02 5.43 2.64
N ARG A 63 31.05 4.96 3.88
CA ARG A 63 31.97 3.90 4.31
C ARG A 63 31.20 2.60 4.45
N SER A 64 31.70 1.52 3.85
CA SER A 64 31.09 0.20 3.99
C SER A 64 31.27 -0.25 5.44
N PRO A 65 30.26 -0.93 6.04
CA PRO A 65 30.39 -1.45 7.39
C PRO A 65 31.55 -2.45 7.49
N THR A 66 32.00 -2.75 8.71
CA THR A 66 32.90 -3.88 8.92
C THR A 66 32.14 -5.20 8.69
N ARG A 67 32.85 -6.29 8.42
CA ARG A 67 32.23 -7.61 8.18
C ARG A 67 31.35 -8.04 9.36
N ALA A 68 31.83 -7.84 10.59
CA ALA A 68 31.09 -8.15 11.81
C ALA A 68 29.80 -7.32 11.94
N GLN A 69 29.88 -6.01 11.65
CA GLN A 69 28.70 -5.13 11.65
C GLN A 69 27.70 -5.50 10.56
N HIS A 70 28.17 -5.89 9.37
CA HIS A 70 27.30 -6.33 8.30
C HIS A 70 26.59 -7.64 8.62
N GLN A 71 27.31 -8.62 9.21
CA GLN A 71 26.71 -9.87 9.67
C GLN A 71 25.70 -9.64 10.79
N ALA A 72 26.00 -8.75 11.75
CA ALA A 72 25.06 -8.37 12.80
C ALA A 72 23.81 -7.68 12.23
N ALA A 73 23.97 -6.77 11.26
CA ALA A 73 22.85 -6.12 10.59
C ALA A 73 22.00 -7.11 9.77
N LEU A 74 22.63 -8.08 9.08
CA LEU A 74 21.92 -9.15 8.40
C LEU A 74 21.18 -10.07 9.39
N ALA A 75 21.78 -10.38 10.54
CA ALA A 75 21.14 -11.15 11.60
C ALA A 75 19.97 -10.39 12.23
N GLU A 76 20.09 -9.08 12.45
CA GLU A 76 19.01 -8.23 12.95
C GLU A 76 17.88 -8.08 11.92
N LEU A 77 18.21 -7.95 10.63
CA LEU A 77 17.23 -7.96 9.55
C LEU A 77 16.55 -9.33 9.43
N ALA A 78 17.30 -10.42 9.55
CA ALA A 78 16.76 -11.78 9.56
C ALA A 78 15.90 -12.05 10.80
N ASP A 79 16.26 -11.52 11.98
CA ASP A 79 15.43 -11.58 13.18
C ASP A 79 14.16 -10.75 13.03
N LYS A 80 14.25 -9.55 12.43
CA LYS A 80 13.07 -8.73 12.10
C LYS A 80 12.18 -9.42 11.06
N GLU A 81 12.75 -10.02 10.02
CA GLU A 81 12.01 -10.81 9.02
C GLU A 81 11.44 -12.09 9.65
N ALA A 82 12.18 -12.75 10.54
CA ALA A 82 11.72 -13.92 11.31
C ALA A 82 10.62 -13.53 12.30
N ARG A 83 10.66 -12.34 12.90
CA ARG A 83 9.63 -11.83 13.80
C ARG A 83 8.40 -11.34 13.04
N GLN A 84 8.58 -10.77 11.84
CA GLN A 84 7.48 -10.43 10.93
C GLN A 84 6.80 -11.69 10.37
N THR A 85 7.59 -12.70 9.99
CA THR A 85 7.06 -14.00 9.56
C THR A 85 6.51 -14.82 10.71
N ALA A 86 7.09 -14.77 11.92
CA ALA A 86 6.55 -15.42 13.11
C ALA A 86 5.31 -14.73 13.66
N ALA A 87 5.21 -13.40 13.53
CA ALA A 87 3.95 -12.70 13.74
C ALA A 87 2.91 -13.13 12.69
N ALA A 88 3.33 -13.33 11.44
CA ALA A 88 2.47 -13.89 10.39
C ALA A 88 2.15 -15.39 10.57
N THR A 89 2.99 -16.19 11.24
CA THR A 89 2.75 -17.63 11.48
C THR A 89 2.10 -17.93 12.83
N LYS A 90 2.13 -17.02 13.80
CA LYS A 90 1.19 -17.03 14.93
C LYS A 90 -0.25 -16.74 14.48
N ASP A 91 -0.41 -16.07 13.34
CA ASP A 91 -1.66 -15.99 12.55
C ASP A 91 -1.83 -17.16 11.56
N ALA A 92 -0.86 -18.08 11.46
CA ALA A 92 -0.89 -19.25 10.59
C ALA A 92 -0.64 -20.55 11.36
N LEU A 93 -1.46 -20.80 12.39
CA LEU A 93 -1.96 -22.16 12.55
C LEU A 93 -2.83 -22.44 11.32
N PRO A 94 -2.77 -23.62 10.66
CA PRO A 94 -3.80 -23.98 9.70
C PRO A 94 -5.11 -24.10 10.49
N LYS A 95 -5.89 -23.01 10.55
CA LYS A 95 -7.27 -23.04 11.02
C LYS A 95 -7.97 -23.96 10.03
N ARG A 96 -8.17 -25.21 10.46
CA ARG A 96 -9.09 -26.14 9.82
C ARG A 96 -10.35 -25.36 9.50
N VAL A 97 -10.85 -25.58 8.29
CA VAL A 97 -12.13 -25.05 7.82
C VAL A 97 -13.20 -25.44 8.84
N ALA A 98 -13.50 -24.51 9.72
CA ALA A 98 -14.63 -24.49 10.63
C ALA A 98 -15.11 -23.05 10.56
N GLY A 99 -16.41 -22.88 10.29
CA GLY A 99 -17.02 -21.62 9.92
C GLY A 99 -16.65 -20.47 10.83
N ALA A 100 -16.74 -19.25 10.28
CA ALA A 100 -16.67 -18.02 11.06
C ALA A 100 -17.56 -18.14 12.30
N SER A 101 -16.97 -17.89 13.47
CA SER A 101 -17.70 -17.74 14.73
C SER A 101 -18.66 -16.56 14.58
N ALA A 102 -19.86 -16.63 15.14
CA ALA A 102 -20.81 -15.51 15.13
C ALA A 102 -20.17 -14.22 15.72
N ASP A 103 -19.28 -14.37 16.69
CA ASP A 103 -18.54 -13.27 17.31
C ASP A 103 -17.55 -12.56 16.35
N ASP A 104 -16.96 -13.28 15.39
CA ASP A 104 -16.06 -12.68 14.39
C ASP A 104 -16.83 -11.90 13.30
N ALA A 105 -18.12 -12.22 13.11
CA ALA A 105 -18.96 -11.55 12.13
C ALA A 105 -19.53 -10.22 12.66
N GLU A 106 -19.93 -10.19 13.93
CA GLU A 106 -20.44 -8.99 14.63
C GLU A 106 -19.34 -7.93 14.85
N ASP A 107 -18.10 -8.33 15.15
CA ASP A 107 -16.97 -7.40 15.34
C ASP A 107 -16.56 -6.68 14.03
N LEU A 108 -16.90 -7.24 12.87
CA LEU A 108 -16.52 -6.70 11.56
C LEU A 108 -17.61 -5.88 10.87
N SER A 109 -18.88 -5.99 11.30
CA SER A 109 -19.98 -5.18 10.77
C SER A 109 -19.83 -3.70 11.13
N ASP A 110 -19.14 -3.38 12.23
CA ASP A 110 -18.90 -1.99 12.65
C ASP A 110 -17.50 -1.46 12.30
N GLU A 111 -16.60 -2.32 11.81
CA GLU A 111 -15.21 -1.94 11.60
C GLU A 111 -15.03 -0.94 10.44
N ILE A 112 -14.41 0.21 10.70
CA ILE A 112 -14.15 1.24 9.68
C ILE A 112 -13.16 0.71 8.63
N LEU A 113 -13.62 0.62 7.37
CA LEU A 113 -12.82 0.14 6.23
C LEU A 113 -12.03 1.25 5.51
N ILE A 114 -12.28 2.51 5.89
CA ILE A 114 -11.72 3.70 5.24
C ILE A 114 -10.56 4.28 6.05
N VAL A 115 -9.52 4.75 5.37
CA VAL A 115 -8.41 5.48 6.00
C VAL A 115 -8.85 6.92 6.30
N ALA A 116 -9.19 7.18 7.57
CA ALA A 116 -9.81 8.44 7.99
C ALA A 116 -8.97 9.69 7.66
N SER A 117 -7.66 9.65 7.90
CA SER A 117 -6.77 10.79 7.62
C SER A 117 -6.76 11.12 6.12
N ARG A 118 -6.50 10.12 5.28
CA ARG A 118 -6.45 10.27 3.82
C ARG A 118 -7.75 10.79 3.23
N LEU A 119 -8.89 10.33 3.75
CA LEU A 119 -10.19 10.84 3.30
C LEU A 119 -10.37 12.31 3.68
N LYS A 120 -10.03 12.69 4.93
CA LYS A 120 -10.14 14.07 5.41
C LYS A 120 -9.23 15.01 4.61
N ASP A 121 -8.01 14.59 4.33
CA ASP A 121 -7.05 15.33 3.51
C ASP A 121 -7.59 15.50 2.08
N TYR A 122 -8.07 14.41 1.47
CA TYR A 122 -8.68 14.44 0.14
C TYR A 122 -9.84 15.44 0.04
N VAL A 123 -10.78 15.39 0.99
CA VAL A 123 -11.94 16.29 0.97
C VAL A 123 -11.52 17.76 1.18
N THR A 124 -10.55 18.00 2.06
CA THR A 124 -10.05 19.35 2.34
C THR A 124 -9.33 19.93 1.12
N ASP A 125 -8.45 19.15 0.49
CA ASP A 125 -7.63 19.58 -0.64
C ASP A 125 -8.47 19.84 -1.91
N HIS A 126 -9.49 19.01 -2.15
CA HIS A 126 -10.28 19.09 -3.39
C HIS A 126 -11.52 19.96 -3.30
N PHE A 127 -12.13 20.11 -2.11
CA PHE A 127 -13.41 20.79 -1.95
C PHE A 127 -13.41 21.87 -0.86
N ALA A 128 -12.32 22.03 -0.12
CA ALA A 128 -12.23 22.94 1.04
C ALA A 128 -13.35 22.70 2.08
N LEU A 129 -13.84 21.46 2.19
CA LEU A 129 -14.88 21.06 3.13
C LEU A 129 -14.28 20.38 4.36
N ARG A 130 -14.93 20.55 5.51
CA ARG A 130 -14.70 19.72 6.70
C ARG A 130 -15.44 18.41 6.55
N THR A 131 -14.95 17.35 7.20
CA THR A 131 -15.58 16.02 7.14
C THR A 131 -15.99 15.58 8.54
N SER A 132 -17.27 15.25 8.71
CA SER A 132 -17.78 14.63 9.94
C SER A 132 -17.35 13.16 10.03
N ASP A 133 -17.10 12.65 11.23
CA ASP A 133 -16.76 11.22 11.43
C ASP A 133 -17.90 10.28 11.00
N SER A 134 -19.14 10.77 10.95
CA SER A 134 -20.30 10.02 10.42
C SER A 134 -20.12 9.56 8.96
N VAL A 135 -19.31 10.28 8.19
CA VAL A 135 -18.98 9.94 6.79
C VAL A 135 -18.22 8.62 6.70
N LEU A 136 -17.36 8.31 7.67
CA LEU A 136 -16.57 7.08 7.66
C LEU A 136 -17.44 5.83 7.79
N VAL A 137 -18.50 5.93 8.60
CA VAL A 137 -19.48 4.86 8.79
C VAL A 137 -20.29 4.67 7.51
N ALA A 138 -20.83 5.75 6.95
CA ALA A 138 -21.62 5.70 5.72
C ALA A 138 -20.84 5.13 4.53
N LEU A 139 -19.59 5.55 4.34
CA LEU A 139 -18.71 5.01 3.30
C LEU A 139 -18.34 3.55 3.54
N SER A 140 -18.10 3.15 4.80
CA SER A 140 -17.80 1.75 5.10
C SER A 140 -18.99 0.86 4.73
N GLU A 141 -20.21 1.32 4.98
CA GLU A 141 -21.43 0.59 4.62
C GLU A 141 -21.62 0.45 3.11
N LEU A 142 -21.40 1.54 2.35
CA LEU A 142 -21.40 1.49 0.89
C LEU A 142 -20.36 0.49 0.35
N VAL A 143 -19.14 0.50 0.91
CA VAL A 143 -18.09 -0.44 0.53
C VAL A 143 -18.47 -1.88 0.86
N ARG A 144 -19.11 -2.15 2.00
CA ARG A 144 -19.62 -3.49 2.33
C ARG A 144 -20.64 -3.99 1.32
N GLY A 145 -21.60 -3.15 0.94
CA GLY A 145 -22.57 -3.47 -0.12
C GLY A 145 -21.89 -3.84 -1.44
N LEU A 146 -20.90 -3.05 -1.87
CA LEU A 146 -20.12 -3.33 -3.09
C LEU A 146 -19.33 -4.64 -3.00
N ILE A 147 -18.81 -4.97 -1.82
CA ILE A 147 -18.08 -6.23 -1.58
C ILE A 147 -19.03 -7.42 -1.64
N SER A 148 -20.20 -7.34 -1.01
CA SER A 148 -21.21 -8.41 -1.05
C SER A 148 -21.58 -8.72 -2.50
N ASP A 149 -21.91 -7.68 -3.27
CA ASP A 149 -22.18 -7.77 -4.71
C ASP A 149 -21.04 -8.45 -5.49
N ALA A 150 -19.79 -8.11 -5.17
CA ALA A 150 -18.61 -8.65 -5.86
C ALA A 150 -18.33 -10.10 -5.50
N VAL A 151 -18.54 -10.48 -4.23
CA VAL A 151 -18.47 -11.87 -3.77
C VAL A 151 -19.49 -12.72 -4.52
N ASP A 152 -20.73 -12.24 -4.65
CA ASP A 152 -21.78 -12.96 -5.35
C ASP A 152 -21.43 -13.16 -6.83
N ARG A 153 -20.93 -12.13 -7.51
CA ARG A 153 -20.46 -12.26 -8.91
C ARG A 153 -19.29 -13.24 -9.04
N ALA A 154 -18.33 -13.19 -8.13
CA ALA A 154 -17.20 -14.12 -8.13
C ALA A 154 -17.64 -15.58 -7.87
N ALA A 155 -18.63 -15.78 -6.99
CA ALA A 155 -19.23 -17.07 -6.69
C ALA A 155 -19.98 -17.64 -7.90
N LEU A 156 -20.77 -16.81 -8.59
CA LEU A 156 -21.49 -17.18 -9.81
C LEU A 156 -20.53 -17.62 -10.92
N ASP A 157 -19.36 -16.98 -11.00
CA ASP A 157 -18.28 -17.37 -11.91
C ASP A 157 -17.49 -18.62 -11.44
N GLY A 158 -17.84 -19.23 -10.30
CA GLY A 158 -17.16 -20.40 -9.73
C GLY A 158 -15.75 -20.12 -9.18
N ARG A 159 -15.40 -18.85 -8.96
CA ARG A 159 -14.07 -18.45 -8.49
C ARG A 159 -14.00 -18.35 -6.97
N LYS A 160 -12.82 -18.65 -6.42
CA LYS A 160 -12.49 -18.45 -4.99
C LYS A 160 -11.78 -17.13 -4.72
N THR A 161 -11.74 -16.22 -5.70
CA THR A 161 -11.00 -14.96 -5.61
C THR A 161 -11.81 -13.83 -6.21
N VAL A 162 -12.09 -12.83 -5.37
CA VAL A 162 -12.71 -11.57 -5.75
C VAL A 162 -11.65 -10.70 -6.46
N MET A 163 -12.00 -10.21 -7.64
CA MET A 163 -11.16 -9.41 -8.51
C MET A 163 -11.83 -8.05 -8.79
N GLY A 164 -11.06 -7.07 -9.26
CA GLY A 164 -11.56 -5.72 -9.53
C GLY A 164 -12.70 -5.69 -10.56
N ARG A 165 -12.74 -6.65 -11.48
CA ARG A 165 -13.84 -6.83 -12.44
C ARG A 165 -15.17 -7.24 -11.81
N ASP A 166 -15.13 -7.78 -10.59
CA ASP A 166 -16.33 -8.20 -9.86
C ASP A 166 -17.01 -7.01 -9.19
N LEU A 167 -16.31 -5.89 -9.06
CA LEU A 167 -16.90 -4.64 -8.63
C LEU A 167 -17.53 -3.95 -9.86
N LYS A 168 -18.70 -3.33 -9.67
CA LYS A 168 -19.31 -2.48 -10.72
C LYS A 168 -18.23 -1.49 -11.17
N LYS A 169 -17.91 -1.39 -12.46
CA LYS A 169 -16.80 -0.55 -12.90
C LYS A 169 -17.16 0.92 -12.70
N ALA A 170 -16.44 1.61 -11.82
CA ALA A 170 -16.42 3.06 -11.73
C ALA A 170 -16.00 3.65 -13.09
N VAL A 171 -16.84 4.49 -13.69
CA VAL A 171 -16.43 5.32 -14.83
C VAL A 171 -15.72 6.55 -14.26
N LEU A 172 -14.38 6.48 -14.24
CA LEU A 172 -13.30 7.39 -13.76
C LEU A 172 -13.63 8.88 -13.46
N PRO A 173 -12.93 9.51 -12.46
CA PRO A 173 -11.48 9.82 -12.52
C PRO A 173 -10.67 9.68 -11.18
N PRO A 174 -9.38 10.09 -11.14
CA PRO A 174 -8.15 9.40 -11.58
C PRO A 174 -7.62 8.36 -10.57
N LYS A 175 -6.56 7.62 -10.97
CA LYS A 175 -5.72 6.81 -10.06
C LYS A 175 -5.13 7.72 -8.98
N GLY A 176 -5.64 7.60 -7.75
CA GLY A 176 -5.22 8.39 -6.59
C GLY A 176 -4.68 7.52 -5.45
N GLU A 177 -4.45 8.14 -4.29
CA GLU A 177 -3.98 7.44 -3.09
C GLU A 177 -5.01 6.44 -2.57
N VAL A 178 -4.57 5.25 -2.14
CA VAL A 178 -5.44 4.21 -1.59
C VAL A 178 -6.20 4.72 -0.36
N LEU A 179 -7.53 4.75 -0.44
CA LEU A 179 -8.42 5.20 0.65
C LEU A 179 -8.93 4.05 1.52
N ILE A 180 -8.69 2.80 1.13
CA ILE A 180 -9.15 1.60 1.84
C ILE A 180 -8.06 1.02 2.74
N VAL A 181 -8.45 0.57 3.94
CA VAL A 181 -7.57 -0.19 4.83
C VAL A 181 -7.43 -1.63 4.31
N VAL A 182 -6.33 -1.92 3.59
CA VAL A 182 -6.12 -3.18 2.86
C VAL A 182 -6.22 -4.42 3.74
N SER A 183 -5.64 -4.38 4.95
CA SER A 183 -5.66 -5.52 5.87
C SER A 183 -7.08 -5.84 6.34
N ARG A 184 -7.84 -4.81 6.74
CA ARG A 184 -9.25 -4.93 7.16
C ARG A 184 -10.13 -5.44 6.04
N LEU A 185 -9.96 -4.90 4.83
CA LEU A 185 -10.70 -5.37 3.65
C LEU A 185 -10.49 -6.87 3.40
N LYS A 186 -9.23 -7.33 3.40
CA LYS A 186 -8.91 -8.73 3.16
C LYS A 186 -9.46 -9.64 4.25
N LYS A 187 -9.36 -9.20 5.53
CA LYS A 187 -9.96 -9.92 6.66
C LYS A 187 -11.48 -10.01 6.51
N TYR A 188 -12.13 -8.90 6.19
CA TYR A 188 -13.59 -8.82 5.99
C TYR A 188 -14.07 -9.78 4.90
N ILE A 189 -13.48 -9.75 3.71
CA ILE A 189 -13.86 -10.66 2.60
C ILE A 189 -13.63 -12.12 2.99
N LYS A 190 -12.53 -12.39 3.69
CA LYS A 190 -12.18 -13.74 4.14
C LYS A 190 -13.19 -14.29 5.13
N VAL A 191 -13.65 -13.47 6.07
CA VAL A 191 -14.67 -13.85 7.06
C VAL A 191 -16.05 -13.98 6.41
N LEU A 192 -16.43 -13.01 5.57
CA LEU A 192 -17.74 -12.97 4.90
C LEU A 192 -17.99 -14.17 3.99
N SER A 193 -16.97 -14.57 3.21
CA SER A 193 -17.17 -15.51 2.09
C SER A 193 -16.18 -16.67 2.04
N GLY A 194 -15.13 -16.66 2.86
CA GLY A 194 -14.01 -17.59 2.74
C GLY A 194 -13.11 -17.34 1.53
N MET A 195 -13.48 -16.42 0.62
CA MET A 195 -12.74 -16.12 -0.61
C MET A 195 -11.45 -15.33 -0.35
N ASN A 196 -10.56 -15.38 -1.33
CA ASN A 196 -9.37 -14.52 -1.37
C ASN A 196 -9.68 -13.22 -2.13
N THR A 197 -8.83 -12.21 -1.98
CA THR A 197 -9.00 -10.90 -2.63
C THR A 197 -7.75 -10.54 -3.41
N SER A 198 -7.93 -10.17 -4.67
CA SER A 198 -6.85 -9.62 -5.49
C SER A 198 -6.54 -8.15 -5.14
N ASN A 199 -5.33 -7.68 -5.44
CA ASN A 199 -4.91 -6.32 -5.10
C ASN A 199 -5.61 -5.24 -5.97
N ASP A 200 -6.08 -5.58 -7.16
CA ASP A 200 -6.84 -4.68 -8.05
C ASP A 200 -8.17 -4.23 -7.42
N VAL A 201 -8.79 -5.07 -6.58
CA VAL A 201 -10.00 -4.74 -5.79
C VAL A 201 -9.79 -3.47 -4.96
N VAL A 202 -8.61 -3.29 -4.37
CA VAL A 202 -8.27 -2.12 -3.54
C VAL A 202 -8.27 -0.84 -4.36
N GLU A 203 -7.71 -0.90 -5.57
CA GLU A 203 -7.68 0.26 -6.48
C GLU A 203 -9.11 0.64 -6.89
N VAL A 204 -9.91 -0.33 -7.33
CA VAL A 204 -11.28 -0.09 -7.80
C VAL A 204 -12.20 0.40 -6.66
N LEU A 205 -12.09 -0.16 -5.45
CA LEU A 205 -12.85 0.34 -4.29
C LEU A 205 -12.43 1.76 -3.90
N SER A 206 -11.13 2.08 -3.98
CA SER A 206 -10.66 3.44 -3.69
C SER A 206 -11.21 4.44 -4.71
N ASP A 207 -11.32 4.04 -5.98
CA ASP A 207 -11.92 4.86 -7.03
C ASP A 207 -13.41 5.08 -6.78
N HIS A 208 -14.15 4.05 -6.37
CA HIS A 208 -15.56 4.18 -5.96
C HIS A 208 -15.75 5.16 -4.81
N VAL A 209 -14.96 5.00 -3.74
CA VAL A 209 -15.01 5.92 -2.61
C VAL A 209 -14.78 7.37 -3.07
N ARG A 210 -13.81 7.62 -3.97
CA ARG A 210 -13.60 8.97 -4.50
C ARG A 210 -14.78 9.48 -5.30
N ILE A 211 -15.41 8.66 -6.14
CA ILE A 211 -16.58 9.08 -6.93
C ILE A 211 -17.73 9.45 -6.00
N GLU A 212 -18.02 8.61 -5.02
CA GLU A 212 -19.09 8.87 -4.05
C GLU A 212 -18.79 10.11 -3.21
N THR A 213 -17.56 10.26 -2.73
CA THR A 213 -17.14 11.46 -2.00
C THR A 213 -17.26 12.71 -2.87
N ASN A 214 -16.86 12.66 -4.15
CA ASN A 214 -17.00 13.79 -5.06
C ASN A 214 -18.46 14.19 -5.29
N ALA A 215 -19.35 13.21 -5.43
CA ALA A 215 -20.78 13.45 -5.56
C ALA A 215 -21.36 14.05 -4.26
N ALA A 216 -21.04 13.47 -3.12
CA ALA A 216 -21.47 13.93 -1.80
C ALA A 216 -20.96 15.35 -1.48
N SER A 217 -19.70 15.65 -1.79
CA SER A 217 -19.12 16.98 -1.63
C SER A 217 -19.81 18.03 -2.50
N LYS A 218 -20.16 17.68 -3.75
CA LYS A 218 -20.96 18.58 -4.61
C LYS A 218 -22.34 18.84 -4.02
N ARG A 219 -23.03 17.82 -3.49
CA ARG A 219 -24.32 17.98 -2.80
C ARG A 219 -24.20 18.88 -1.57
N ALA A 220 -23.14 18.70 -0.77
CA ALA A 220 -22.89 19.55 0.40
C ALA A 220 -22.67 21.03 0.01
N LEU A 221 -21.90 21.29 -1.06
CA LEU A 221 -21.67 22.63 -1.59
C LEU A 221 -22.96 23.25 -2.16
N GLN A 222 -23.77 22.47 -2.88
CA GLN A 222 -25.09 22.92 -3.37
C GLN A 222 -26.03 23.30 -2.21
N ALA A 223 -25.97 22.55 -1.12
CA ALA A 223 -26.67 22.85 0.13
C ALA A 223 -26.02 23.99 0.95
N LYS A 224 -25.01 24.68 0.39
CA LYS A 224 -24.25 25.79 1.03
C LYS A 224 -23.65 25.43 2.39
N ARG A 225 -23.22 24.19 2.55
CA ARG A 225 -22.55 23.72 3.77
C ARG A 225 -21.04 23.62 3.59
N GLU A 226 -20.35 23.90 4.68
CA GLU A 226 -18.89 23.75 4.79
C GLU A 226 -18.47 22.39 5.35
N THR A 227 -19.42 21.56 5.78
CA THR A 227 -19.17 20.24 6.38
C THR A 227 -19.93 19.14 5.63
N LEU A 228 -19.18 18.10 5.26
CA LEU A 228 -19.66 16.85 4.68
C LEU A 228 -20.16 15.91 5.78
N PHE A 229 -21.36 15.37 5.62
CA PHE A 229 -22.05 14.48 6.56
C PHE A 229 -22.48 13.17 5.91
N ALA A 230 -22.80 12.15 6.71
CA ALA A 230 -23.33 10.86 6.24
C ALA A 230 -24.53 10.99 5.29
N ARG A 231 -25.46 11.92 5.56
CA ARG A 231 -26.63 12.19 4.71
C ARG A 231 -26.28 12.57 3.27
N ASP A 232 -25.08 13.09 3.04
CA ASP A 232 -24.64 13.50 1.70
C ASP A 232 -24.33 12.29 0.81
N TYR A 233 -24.28 11.09 1.37
CA TYR A 233 -24.08 9.82 0.67
C TYR A 233 -25.38 9.06 0.42
N GLN A 234 -26.51 9.53 0.94
CA GLN A 234 -27.81 8.97 0.64
C GLN A 234 -28.31 9.59 -0.67
N GLU A 235 -28.66 8.77 -1.66
CA GLU A 235 -29.41 9.25 -2.81
C GLU A 235 -30.77 9.76 -2.28
N GLU A 236 -31.11 11.02 -2.56
CA GLU A 236 -32.48 11.47 -2.33
C GLU A 236 -33.41 10.64 -3.24
N PRO A 237 -34.53 10.11 -2.69
CA PRO A 237 -35.45 9.25 -3.43
C PRO A 237 -36.14 9.96 -4.60
#